data_AF-K0W4J3-F1
#
_entry.id   AF-K0W4J3-F1
#
_cell.length_a   1.000
_cell.length_b   1.000
_cell.length_c   1.000
_cell.angle_alpha   90.00
_cell.angle_beta   90.00
_cell.angle_gamma   90.00
#
_symmetry.space_group_name_H-M   'P 1'
#
loop_
_entity.id
_entity.type
_entity.pdbx_description
1 polymer ?
#
loop_
_entity_poly.entity_id
_entity_poly.type
_entity_poly.pdbx_seq_one_letter_code
_entity_poly.pdbx_strand_id
1 'polypeptide(L)'
;MFRSVCEARAGLDVTDRALTVLDALLTFYPEDELSSEKPLVVFPSNAQLSLRARGMAAATLRRHLAVLVEAGLISRKDSPNGKRYARRGREGGIDEAYGFSLAPLLARAGEIETMAARITADRQMLRAMKERLTICRRDIAKLLAAAVEEGIPGDWERVSSMFQTILQRIPRAATIENLTPILEEFEAIRGDIVNLLELHEKMQMASTSESQIERHIQNSHTESASESEPGLETGQGAKAAGQADRDQQPGTKPHNDRLKAQTKGGEGSRFDARPRAGELKSLPLATVLQACPDIADYGPAGRIGTWRDLMTAAIVVRSMLAVSPSAYEVAANVMGPETAATVMACILQRGGCINSAGGYLRDLTRRAERGEFALGPMLMALLRANSPGSVVASRSASGKRLEGLLGEPG
;
A
#
# COMPACT_ATOMS: atom_id res chain seq x y z
N MET A 1 26.48 7.58 0.03
CA MET A 1 26.46 9.06 -0.11
C MET A 1 25.35 9.62 -1.00
N PHE A 2 25.35 9.51 -2.35
CA PHE A 2 24.34 10.23 -3.20
C PHE A 2 22.88 9.91 -2.83
N ARG A 3 22.58 8.64 -2.55
CA ARG A 3 21.26 8.21 -2.05
C ARG A 3 20.87 8.96 -0.76
N SER A 4 21.80 9.14 0.17
CA SER A 4 21.59 9.88 1.41
C SER A 4 21.24 11.35 1.14
N VAL A 5 21.91 11.99 0.17
CA VAL A 5 21.57 13.35 -0.27
C VAL A 5 20.15 13.42 -0.84
N CYS A 6 19.74 12.41 -1.63
CA CYS A 6 18.37 12.32 -2.14
C CYS A 6 17.32 12.17 -1.03
N GLU A 7 17.61 11.38 0.00
CA GLU A 7 16.71 11.22 1.15
C GLU A 7 16.66 12.47 2.03
N ALA A 8 17.80 13.13 2.24
CA ALA A 8 17.95 14.34 3.03
C ALA A 8 17.52 15.62 2.29
N ARG A 9 17.08 15.52 1.03
CA ARG A 9 16.76 16.65 0.14
C ARG A 9 15.96 17.78 0.81
N ALA A 10 14.90 17.43 1.53
CA ALA A 10 14.02 18.41 2.17
C ALA A 10 14.71 19.19 3.29
N GLY A 11 15.64 18.56 4.03
CA GLY A 11 16.43 19.22 5.06
C GLY A 11 17.63 20.01 4.52
N LEU A 12 18.06 19.73 3.28
CA LEU A 12 19.16 20.43 2.60
C LEU A 12 18.69 21.62 1.72
N ASP A 13 17.37 21.85 1.63
CA ASP A 13 16.75 22.86 0.76
C ASP A 13 17.17 22.75 -0.73
N VAL A 14 17.27 21.52 -1.23
CA VAL A 14 17.71 21.24 -2.61
C VAL A 14 16.54 20.75 -3.47
N THR A 15 16.47 21.24 -4.71
CA THR A 15 15.46 20.81 -5.68
C THR A 15 15.84 19.49 -6.37
N ASP A 16 14.86 18.71 -6.84
CA ASP A 16 15.12 17.45 -7.58
C ASP A 16 15.98 17.68 -8.85
N ARG A 17 15.80 18.83 -9.49
CA ARG A 17 16.61 19.26 -10.64
C ARG A 17 18.05 19.56 -10.24
N ALA A 18 18.29 20.11 -9.05
CA ALA A 18 19.64 20.29 -8.53
C ALA A 18 20.31 18.95 -8.18
N LEU A 19 19.57 17.99 -7.60
CA LEU A 19 20.09 16.63 -7.41
C LEU A 19 20.45 15.93 -8.73
N THR A 20 19.68 16.17 -9.80
CA THR A 20 20.02 15.68 -11.15
C THR A 20 21.35 16.25 -11.65
N VAL A 21 21.64 17.51 -11.34
CA VAL A 21 22.93 18.14 -11.68
C VAL A 21 24.05 17.59 -10.82
N LEU A 22 23.80 17.35 -9.53
CA LEU A 22 24.78 16.72 -8.63
C LEU A 22 25.13 15.30 -9.08
N ASP A 23 24.13 14.48 -9.42
CA ASP A 23 24.32 13.14 -10.01
C ASP A 23 25.21 13.23 -11.26
N ALA A 24 24.86 14.14 -12.18
CA ALA A 24 25.64 14.38 -13.38
C ALA A 24 27.09 14.82 -13.06
N LEU A 25 27.33 15.64 -12.04
CA LEU A 25 28.69 16.01 -11.59
C LEU A 25 29.47 14.81 -11.06
N LEU A 26 28.83 13.95 -10.25
CA LEU A 26 29.45 12.76 -9.68
C LEU A 26 29.89 11.77 -10.78
N THR A 27 29.14 11.66 -11.88
CA THR A 27 29.56 10.80 -13.02
C THR A 27 30.86 11.25 -13.71
N PHE A 28 31.35 12.47 -13.48
CA PHE A 28 32.65 12.94 -14.00
C PHE A 28 33.81 12.63 -13.06
N TYR A 29 33.53 12.14 -11.86
CA TYR A 29 34.54 11.64 -10.96
C TYR A 29 34.84 10.17 -11.33
N PRO A 30 36.11 9.79 -11.54
CA PRO A 30 36.47 8.51 -12.14
C PRO A 30 36.33 7.31 -11.20
N GLU A 31 36.18 7.54 -9.90
CA GLU A 31 36.18 6.51 -8.87
C GLU A 31 34.80 6.42 -8.21
N ASP A 32 34.45 5.25 -7.68
CA ASP A 32 33.18 5.05 -6.98
C ASP A 32 33.18 5.67 -5.57
N GLU A 33 34.36 5.93 -5.00
CA GLU A 33 34.54 6.45 -3.64
C GLU A 33 35.24 7.81 -3.62
N LEU A 34 34.63 8.77 -2.92
CA LEU A 34 35.22 10.08 -2.65
C LEU A 34 36.19 9.96 -1.46
N SER A 35 37.47 10.22 -1.71
CA SER A 35 38.53 10.22 -0.69
C SER A 35 39.28 11.55 -0.70
N SER A 36 39.73 11.99 0.47
CA SER A 36 40.59 13.18 0.61
C SER A 36 41.98 13.00 -0.03
N GLU A 37 42.37 11.76 -0.34
CA GLU A 37 43.67 11.43 -0.95
C GLU A 37 43.70 11.75 -2.45
N LYS A 38 42.53 11.88 -3.09
CA LYS A 38 42.40 12.14 -4.53
C LYS A 38 41.88 13.56 -4.80
N PRO A 39 42.16 14.14 -5.97
CA PRO A 39 41.64 15.45 -6.33
C PRO A 39 40.12 15.41 -6.48
N LEU A 40 39.40 16.00 -5.53
CA LEU A 40 37.93 16.09 -5.49
C LEU A 40 37.35 17.16 -6.43
N VAL A 41 38.08 17.57 -7.47
CA VAL A 41 37.66 18.66 -8.37
C VAL A 41 37.31 18.09 -9.74
N VAL A 42 36.05 18.28 -10.14
CA VAL A 42 35.55 17.91 -11.48
C VAL A 42 35.40 19.15 -12.35
N PHE A 43 35.74 19.05 -13.64
CA PHE A 43 35.76 20.19 -14.57
C PHE A 43 35.00 19.91 -15.88
N PRO A 44 33.73 19.47 -15.83
CA PRO A 44 32.97 19.23 -17.05
C PRO A 44 32.64 20.53 -17.81
N SER A 45 32.62 20.44 -19.13
CA SER A 45 32.06 21.50 -19.97
C SER A 45 30.55 21.61 -19.74
N ASN A 46 29.97 22.81 -19.90
CA ASN A 46 28.52 23.00 -19.74
C ASN A 46 27.71 22.14 -20.73
N ALA A 47 28.26 21.85 -21.92
CA ALA A 47 27.62 20.99 -22.91
C ALA A 47 27.54 19.53 -22.42
N GLN A 48 28.65 18.98 -21.92
CA GLN A 48 28.69 17.61 -21.38
C GLN A 48 27.85 17.48 -20.10
N LEU A 49 27.90 18.49 -19.22
CA LEU A 49 27.10 18.49 -18.01
C LEU A 49 25.60 18.60 -18.33
N SER A 50 25.22 19.41 -19.31
CA SER A 50 23.84 19.49 -19.82
C SER A 50 23.34 18.15 -20.36
N LEU A 51 24.17 17.46 -21.16
CA LEU A 51 23.84 16.15 -21.73
C LEU A 51 23.53 15.12 -20.63
N ARG A 52 24.40 15.01 -19.61
CA ARG A 52 24.19 14.08 -18.48
C ARG A 52 23.06 14.53 -17.54
N ALA A 53 22.83 15.82 -17.40
CA ALA A 53 21.69 16.38 -16.67
C ALA A 53 20.38 16.39 -17.49
N ARG A 54 20.18 15.38 -18.35
CA ARG A 54 18.96 15.16 -19.14
C ARG A 54 18.61 16.34 -20.08
N GLY A 55 19.62 16.89 -20.75
CA GLY A 55 19.44 17.97 -21.74
C GLY A 55 19.06 19.32 -21.12
N MET A 56 19.43 19.57 -19.87
CA MET A 56 19.08 20.81 -19.17
C MET A 56 19.69 22.04 -19.85
N ALA A 57 18.87 23.04 -20.16
CA ALA A 57 19.34 24.29 -20.76
C ALA A 57 20.38 25.00 -19.87
N ALA A 58 21.35 25.68 -20.49
CA ALA A 58 22.50 26.26 -19.79
C ALA A 58 22.13 27.26 -18.68
N ALA A 59 21.06 28.05 -18.85
CA ALA A 59 20.57 28.97 -17.83
C ALA A 59 20.04 28.23 -16.59
N THR A 60 19.22 27.20 -16.82
CA THR A 60 18.67 26.31 -15.79
C THR A 60 19.78 25.56 -15.05
N LEU A 61 20.77 25.07 -15.80
CA LEU A 61 21.95 24.42 -15.24
C LEU A 61 22.72 25.34 -14.29
N ARG A 62 22.97 26.59 -14.68
CA ARG A 62 23.64 27.57 -13.82
C ARG A 62 22.86 27.88 -12.55
N ARG A 63 21.52 27.99 -12.65
CA ARG A 63 20.64 28.18 -11.48
C ARG A 63 20.77 27.01 -10.50
N HIS A 64 20.68 25.78 -10.99
CA HIS A 64 20.78 24.61 -10.10
C HIS A 64 22.19 24.39 -9.54
N LEU A 65 23.24 24.77 -10.27
CA LEU A 65 24.59 24.81 -9.72
C LEU A 65 24.73 25.84 -8.60
N ALA A 66 24.05 26.99 -8.69
CA ALA A 66 24.02 27.97 -7.59
C ALA A 66 23.33 27.38 -6.36
N VAL A 67 22.19 26.70 -6.52
CA VAL A 67 21.49 26.00 -5.42
C VAL A 67 22.41 24.98 -4.73
N LEU A 68 23.17 24.19 -5.49
CA LEU A 68 24.11 23.22 -4.89
C LEU A 68 25.27 23.88 -4.13
N VAL A 69 25.70 25.07 -4.57
CA VAL A 69 26.74 25.86 -3.88
C VAL A 69 26.17 26.51 -2.62
N GLU A 70 24.99 27.11 -2.70
CA GLU A 70 24.27 27.71 -1.57
C GLU A 70 23.97 26.66 -0.49
N ALA A 71 23.55 25.46 -0.90
CA ALA A 71 23.33 24.33 0.00
C ALA A 71 24.63 23.73 0.55
N GLY A 72 25.80 24.22 0.16
CA GLY A 72 27.10 23.75 0.65
C GLY A 72 27.43 22.31 0.25
N LEU A 73 26.84 21.79 -0.82
CA LEU A 73 27.12 20.45 -1.34
C LEU A 73 28.31 20.45 -2.30
N ILE A 74 28.53 21.56 -3.01
CA ILE A 74 29.70 21.75 -3.87
C ILE A 74 30.27 23.14 -3.66
N SER A 75 31.53 23.36 -4.03
CA SER A 75 32.12 24.70 -4.09
C SER A 75 32.71 24.98 -5.47
N ARG A 76 32.72 26.25 -5.87
CA ARG A 76 33.38 26.67 -7.11
C ARG A 76 34.85 26.90 -6.85
N LYS A 77 35.69 26.27 -7.66
CA LYS A 77 37.14 26.53 -7.69
C LYS A 77 37.43 27.24 -9.02
N ASP A 78 37.22 28.55 -9.02
CA ASP A 78 37.36 29.37 -10.22
C ASP A 78 38.84 29.71 -10.47
N SER A 79 39.25 29.67 -11.74
CA SER A 79 40.57 30.15 -12.13
C SER A 79 40.57 31.69 -12.22
N PRO A 80 41.73 32.35 -12.13
CA PRO A 80 41.86 33.80 -12.28
C PRO A 80 41.25 34.36 -13.59
N ASN A 81 40.97 33.51 -14.58
CA ASN A 81 40.47 33.87 -15.90
C ASN A 81 39.04 33.37 -16.18
N GLY A 82 38.32 32.87 -15.15
CA GLY A 82 36.90 32.46 -15.25
C GLY A 82 36.59 31.24 -16.12
N LYS A 83 37.61 30.59 -16.71
CA LYS A 83 37.48 29.36 -17.50
C LYS A 83 37.80 28.13 -16.65
N ARG A 84 37.08 27.03 -16.90
CA ARG A 84 37.27 25.71 -16.26
C ARG A 84 38.28 24.90 -17.05
N TYR A 85 39.48 24.70 -16.52
CA TYR A 85 40.53 23.90 -17.14
C TYR A 85 41.37 23.19 -16.05
N ALA A 86 41.92 22.03 -16.40
CA ALA A 86 42.94 21.36 -15.61
C ALA A 86 44.31 21.67 -16.23
N ARG A 87 45.25 22.19 -15.44
CA ARG A 87 46.66 22.31 -15.84
C ARG A 87 47.34 21.00 -15.45
N ARG A 88 47.88 20.29 -16.45
CA ARG A 88 48.78 19.15 -16.20
C ARG A 88 50.21 19.68 -16.04
N GLY A 89 50.89 19.24 -15.00
CA GLY A 89 52.30 19.52 -14.74
C GLY A 89 53.21 18.86 -15.76
N ARG A 90 54.51 19.20 -15.72
CA ARG A 90 55.53 18.69 -16.66
C ARG A 90 55.71 17.16 -16.61
N GLU A 91 55.25 16.49 -15.55
CA GLU A 91 55.28 15.03 -15.39
C GLU A 91 53.94 14.34 -15.68
N GLY A 92 52.94 15.05 -16.24
CA GLY A 92 51.66 14.45 -16.64
C GLY A 92 50.61 14.33 -15.52
N GLY A 93 50.96 14.64 -14.27
CA GLY A 93 50.02 14.81 -13.16
C GLY A 93 49.17 16.08 -13.29
N ILE A 94 47.96 16.11 -12.73
CA ILE A 94 47.10 17.32 -12.71
C ILE A 94 47.59 18.21 -11.55
N ASP A 95 48.33 19.28 -11.85
CA ASP A 95 48.88 20.21 -10.85
C ASP A 95 47.81 21.18 -10.30
N GLU A 96 46.89 21.66 -11.15
CA GLU A 96 45.83 22.59 -10.75
C GLU A 96 44.54 22.31 -11.52
N ALA A 97 43.48 21.90 -10.82
CA ALA A 97 42.14 21.75 -11.39
C ALA A 97 41.22 22.91 -10.99
N TYR A 98 40.62 23.58 -11.97
CA TYR A 98 39.64 24.65 -11.79
C TYR A 98 38.27 24.23 -12.34
N GLY A 99 37.26 24.15 -11.47
CA GLY A 99 35.98 23.51 -11.73
C GLY A 99 35.07 23.51 -10.49
N PHE A 100 34.41 22.39 -10.21
CA PHE A 100 33.60 22.19 -9.01
C PHE A 100 34.31 21.25 -8.05
N SER A 101 34.51 21.69 -6.82
CA SER A 101 35.04 20.86 -5.74
C SER A 101 33.90 20.15 -5.03
N LEU A 102 34.04 18.83 -4.92
CA LEU A 102 33.19 17.91 -4.16
C LEU A 102 33.65 17.76 -2.70
N ALA A 103 34.72 18.45 -2.29
CA ALA A 103 35.21 18.41 -0.91
C ALA A 103 34.14 18.76 0.15
N PRO A 104 33.25 19.75 -0.06
CA PRO A 104 32.18 20.02 0.89
C PRO A 104 31.22 18.84 1.08
N LEU A 105 30.96 18.08 0.01
CA LEU A 105 30.09 16.90 0.05
C LEU A 105 30.69 15.78 0.91
N LEU A 106 32.00 15.55 0.78
CA LEU A 106 32.72 14.56 1.57
C LEU A 106 32.81 15.00 3.04
N ALA A 107 33.15 16.27 3.28
CA ALA A 107 33.25 16.82 4.64
C ALA A 107 31.92 16.75 5.41
N ARG A 108 30.79 16.89 4.72
CA ARG A 108 29.43 16.82 5.30
C ARG A 108 28.78 15.44 5.20
N ALA A 109 29.50 14.42 4.74
CA ALA A 109 28.92 13.10 4.51
C ALA A 109 28.21 12.55 5.75
N GLY A 110 28.85 12.61 6.93
CA GLY A 110 28.26 12.13 8.19
C GLY A 110 27.02 12.92 8.63
N GLU A 111 27.01 14.25 8.45
CA GLU A 111 25.84 15.10 8.73
C GLU A 111 24.65 14.71 7.84
N ILE A 112 24.90 14.57 6.53
CA ILE A 112 23.89 14.21 5.53
C ILE A 112 23.36 12.80 5.77
N GLU A 113 24.23 11.85 6.10
CA GLU A 113 23.85 10.48 6.41
C GLU A 113 23.00 10.40 7.68
N THR A 114 23.35 11.15 8.72
CA THR A 114 22.55 11.25 9.95
C THR A 114 21.17 11.87 9.67
N MET A 115 21.13 12.94 8.87
CA MET A 115 19.88 13.58 8.47
C MET A 115 18.99 12.62 7.64
N ALA A 116 19.58 11.92 6.67
CA ALA A 116 18.89 10.92 5.86
C ALA A 116 18.34 9.78 6.70
N ALA A 117 19.13 9.27 7.65
CA ALA A 117 18.72 8.22 8.57
C ALA A 117 17.53 8.66 9.44
N ARG A 118 17.59 9.87 10.01
CA ARG A 118 16.48 10.46 10.79
C ARG A 118 15.21 10.59 9.96
N ILE A 119 15.28 11.20 8.77
CA ILE A 119 14.11 11.37 7.89
C ILE A 119 13.53 10.00 7.49
N THR A 120 14.38 9.01 7.23
CA THR A 120 13.94 7.65 6.90
C THR A 120 13.25 6.99 8.09
N ALA A 121 13.81 7.13 9.30
CA ALA A 121 13.22 6.60 10.53
C ALA A 121 11.86 7.25 10.83
N ASP A 122 11.76 8.59 10.71
CA ASP A 122 10.51 9.32 10.92
C ASP A 122 9.42 8.86 9.93
N ARG A 123 9.77 8.68 8.64
CA ARG A 123 8.84 8.13 7.65
C ARG A 123 8.41 6.69 7.98
N GLN A 124 9.35 5.84 8.41
CA GLN A 124 9.04 4.46 8.81
C GLN A 124 8.12 4.41 10.02
N MET A 125 8.38 5.24 11.04
CA MET A 125 7.55 5.33 12.24
C MET A 125 6.14 5.81 11.90
N LEU A 126 6.01 6.85 11.08
CA LEU A 126 4.71 7.34 10.61
C LEU A 126 3.95 6.25 9.83
N ARG A 127 4.63 5.51 8.95
CA ARG A 127 4.04 4.38 8.22
C ARG A 127 3.54 3.30 9.19
N ALA A 128 4.35 2.90 10.16
CA ALA A 128 3.99 1.89 11.16
C ALA A 128 2.79 2.33 12.02
N MET A 129 2.72 3.60 12.40
CA MET A 129 1.57 4.15 13.13
C MET A 129 0.28 4.13 12.31
N LYS A 130 0.34 4.55 11.03
CA LYS A 130 -0.81 4.48 10.12
C LYS A 130 -1.27 3.04 9.90
N GLU A 131 -0.32 2.11 9.82
CA GLU A 131 -0.63 0.68 9.73
C GLU A 131 -1.38 0.18 10.96
N ARG A 132 -0.85 0.42 12.17
CA ARG A 132 -1.51 0.09 13.44
C ARG A 132 -2.90 0.70 13.54
N LEU A 133 -3.05 1.97 13.17
CA LEU A 133 -4.32 2.67 13.18
C LEU A 133 -5.36 1.99 12.29
N THR A 134 -4.97 1.65 11.07
CA THR A 134 -5.88 0.99 10.11
C THR A 134 -6.28 -0.40 10.59
N ILE A 135 -5.35 -1.17 11.15
CA ILE A 135 -5.62 -2.48 11.76
C ILE A 135 -6.58 -2.33 12.92
N CYS A 136 -6.29 -1.42 13.87
CA CYS A 136 -7.12 -1.20 15.05
C CYS A 136 -8.54 -0.77 14.68
N ARG A 137 -8.69 0.14 13.71
CA ARG A 137 -10.01 0.57 13.18
C ARG A 137 -10.80 -0.61 12.61
N ARG A 138 -10.14 -1.50 11.86
CA ARG A 138 -10.78 -2.70 11.29
C ARG A 138 -11.19 -3.67 12.37
N ASP A 139 -10.32 -3.91 13.35
CA ASP A 139 -10.57 -4.90 14.40
C ASP A 139 -11.73 -4.45 15.29
N ILE A 140 -11.80 -3.16 15.66
CA ILE A 140 -12.95 -2.58 16.37
C ILE A 140 -14.25 -2.76 15.58
N ALA A 141 -14.25 -2.42 14.28
CA ALA A 141 -15.44 -2.57 13.45
C ALA A 141 -15.93 -4.04 13.37
N LYS A 142 -14.99 -5.00 13.31
CA LYS A 142 -15.31 -6.43 13.31
C LYS A 142 -15.84 -6.92 14.66
N LEU A 143 -15.21 -6.52 15.76
CA LEU A 143 -15.64 -6.91 17.10
C LEU A 143 -17.04 -6.38 17.39
N LEU A 144 -17.32 -5.12 17.01
CA LEU A 144 -18.66 -4.53 17.13
C LEU A 144 -19.68 -5.29 16.25
N ALA A 145 -19.34 -5.60 15.00
CA ALA A 145 -20.23 -6.36 14.13
C ALA A 145 -20.54 -7.76 14.68
N ALA A 146 -19.53 -8.48 15.16
CA ALA A 146 -19.68 -9.80 15.76
C ALA A 146 -20.54 -9.75 17.03
N ALA A 147 -20.28 -8.78 17.91
CA ALA A 147 -21.03 -8.63 19.16
C ALA A 147 -22.53 -8.37 18.92
N VAL A 148 -22.85 -7.57 17.91
CA VAL A 148 -24.24 -7.30 17.49
C VAL A 148 -24.88 -8.53 16.83
N GLU A 149 -24.15 -9.24 15.97
CA GLU A 149 -24.65 -10.43 15.27
C GLU A 149 -24.91 -11.60 16.23
N GLU A 150 -24.07 -11.78 17.23
CA GLU A 150 -24.22 -12.80 18.28
C GLU A 150 -25.19 -12.38 19.39
N GLY A 151 -25.72 -11.15 19.35
CA GLY A 151 -26.70 -10.66 20.32
C GLY A 151 -26.14 -10.51 21.74
N ILE A 152 -24.83 -10.25 21.88
CA ILE A 152 -24.17 -10.13 23.17
C ILE A 152 -24.72 -8.90 23.92
N PRO A 153 -25.14 -9.01 25.19
CA PRO A 153 -25.63 -7.87 25.95
C PRO A 153 -24.50 -6.86 26.21
N GLY A 154 -24.71 -5.61 25.80
CA GLY A 154 -23.74 -4.52 25.99
C GLY A 154 -24.21 -3.21 25.38
N ASP A 155 -23.64 -2.09 25.83
CA ASP A 155 -23.91 -0.75 25.29
C ASP A 155 -23.08 -0.49 24.02
N TRP A 156 -23.28 -1.34 23.01
CA TRP A 156 -22.54 -1.29 21.73
C TRP A 156 -22.84 0.00 20.94
N GLU A 157 -24.00 0.62 21.15
CA GLU A 157 -24.36 1.91 20.55
C GLU A 157 -23.48 3.05 21.06
N ARG A 158 -23.23 3.11 22.38
CA ARG A 158 -22.30 4.07 22.97
C ARG A 158 -20.87 3.86 22.49
N VAL A 159 -20.40 2.60 22.47
CA VAL A 159 -19.04 2.28 22.00
C VAL A 159 -18.89 2.64 20.53
N SER A 160 -19.88 2.32 19.69
CA SER A 160 -19.91 2.71 18.28
C SER A 160 -19.88 4.23 18.10
N SER A 161 -20.60 4.98 18.94
CA SER A 161 -20.62 6.45 18.89
C SER A 161 -19.24 7.03 19.25
N MET A 162 -18.60 6.54 20.32
CA MET A 162 -17.24 6.94 20.70
C MET A 162 -16.23 6.66 19.58
N PHE A 163 -16.30 5.46 18.99
CA PHE A 163 -15.47 5.08 17.85
C PHE A 163 -15.64 6.05 16.66
N GLN A 164 -16.88 6.41 16.31
CA GLN A 164 -17.15 7.37 15.24
C GLN A 164 -16.64 8.79 15.57
N THR A 165 -16.74 9.24 16.83
CA THR A 165 -16.19 10.54 17.24
C THR A 165 -14.67 10.60 17.06
N ILE A 166 -13.95 9.53 17.42
CA ILE A 166 -12.49 9.49 17.26
C ILE A 166 -12.09 9.43 15.79
N LEU A 167 -12.84 8.68 14.96
CA LEU A 167 -12.63 8.66 13.52
C LEU A 167 -12.68 10.06 12.89
N GLN A 168 -13.56 10.94 13.38
CA GLN A 168 -13.69 12.32 12.89
C GLN A 168 -12.50 13.23 13.28
N ARG A 169 -11.70 12.85 14.29
CA ARG A 169 -10.54 13.61 14.76
C ARG A 169 -9.27 13.31 13.96
N ILE A 170 -9.25 12.27 13.13
CA ILE A 170 -8.07 11.92 12.33
C ILE A 170 -7.79 13.05 11.31
N PRO A 171 -6.63 13.72 11.38
CA PRO A 171 -6.30 14.81 10.47
C PRO A 171 -6.03 14.27 9.06
N ARG A 172 -6.35 15.08 8.04
CA ARG A 172 -6.06 14.76 6.64
C ARG A 172 -4.55 14.68 6.35
N ALA A 173 -3.76 15.53 7.01
CA ALA A 173 -2.30 15.50 6.97
C ALA A 173 -1.79 14.94 8.30
N ALA A 174 -1.63 13.62 8.35
CA ALA A 174 -1.27 12.92 9.57
C ALA A 174 0.23 13.05 9.88
N THR A 175 0.54 13.49 11.10
CA THR A 175 1.88 13.54 11.68
C THR A 175 1.97 12.58 12.87
N ILE A 176 3.19 12.19 13.26
CA ILE A 176 3.43 11.29 14.40
C ILE A 176 2.78 11.86 15.67
N GLU A 177 3.01 13.15 15.95
CA GLU A 177 2.50 13.85 17.13
C GLU A 177 0.97 13.81 17.22
N ASN A 178 0.27 14.00 16.09
CA ASN A 178 -1.19 14.02 16.08
C ASN A 178 -1.79 12.61 16.11
N LEU A 179 -1.12 11.62 15.50
CA LEU A 179 -1.62 10.25 15.45
C LEU A 179 -1.41 9.48 16.75
N THR A 180 -0.37 9.79 17.53
CA THR A 180 -0.04 9.09 18.78
C THR A 180 -1.24 9.05 19.75
N PRO A 181 -1.82 10.17 20.19
CA PRO A 181 -2.94 10.15 21.14
C PRO A 181 -4.19 9.49 20.55
N ILE A 182 -4.42 9.66 19.24
CA ILE A 182 -5.56 9.04 18.56
C ILE A 182 -5.43 7.52 18.55
N LEU A 183 -4.23 6.99 18.29
CA LEU A 183 -3.97 5.55 18.28
C LEU A 183 -4.15 4.95 19.67
N GLU A 184 -3.67 5.63 20.72
CA GLU A 184 -3.88 5.21 22.12
C GLU A 184 -5.37 5.13 22.47
N GLU A 185 -6.17 6.12 22.06
CA GLU A 185 -7.62 6.09 22.25
C GLU A 185 -8.29 4.91 21.51
N PHE A 186 -7.88 4.61 20.27
CA PHE A 186 -8.38 3.43 19.56
C PHE A 186 -7.98 2.12 20.23
N GLU A 187 -6.74 2.00 20.70
CA GLU A 187 -6.26 0.80 21.36
C GLU A 187 -6.96 0.57 22.71
N ALA A 188 -7.28 1.65 23.44
CA ALA A 188 -8.10 1.60 24.65
C ALA A 188 -9.51 1.07 24.34
N ILE A 189 -10.20 1.65 23.35
CA ILE A 189 -11.54 1.17 22.95
C ILE A 189 -11.51 -0.29 22.51
N ARG A 190 -10.50 -0.69 21.72
CA ARG A 190 -10.34 -2.09 21.32
C ARG A 190 -10.19 -3.00 22.54
N GLY A 191 -9.39 -2.59 23.52
CA GLY A 191 -9.20 -3.31 24.79
C GLY A 191 -10.50 -3.44 25.58
N ASP A 192 -11.26 -2.35 25.71
CA ASP A 192 -12.54 -2.35 26.42
C ASP A 192 -13.55 -3.31 25.77
N ILE A 193 -13.63 -3.32 24.44
CA ILE A 193 -14.50 -4.24 23.70
C ILE A 193 -14.08 -5.69 23.94
N VAL A 194 -12.79 -6.00 23.79
CA VAL A 194 -12.28 -7.37 24.02
C VAL A 194 -12.55 -7.83 25.44
N ASN A 195 -12.29 -6.98 26.44
CA ASN A 195 -12.56 -7.28 27.85
C ASN A 195 -14.04 -7.57 28.11
N LEU A 196 -14.95 -6.79 27.52
CA LEU A 196 -16.39 -7.01 27.66
C LEU A 196 -16.82 -8.35 27.05
N LEU A 197 -16.28 -8.69 25.88
CA LEU A 197 -16.55 -9.96 25.20
C LEU A 197 -15.99 -11.16 25.99
N GLU A 198 -14.74 -11.07 26.49
CA GLU A 198 -14.13 -12.11 27.31
C GLU A 198 -14.86 -12.32 28.64
N LEU A 199 -15.33 -11.25 29.28
CA LEU A 199 -16.14 -11.35 30.50
C LEU A 199 -17.45 -12.10 30.23
N HIS A 200 -18.10 -11.83 29.10
CA HIS A 200 -19.30 -12.54 28.70
C HIS A 200 -19.06 -14.04 28.47
N GLU A 201 -17.98 -14.39 27.76
CA GLU A 201 -17.60 -15.79 27.53
C GLU A 201 -17.32 -16.53 28.85
N LYS A 202 -16.59 -15.90 29.79
CA LYS A 202 -16.33 -16.46 31.12
C LYS A 202 -17.62 -16.67 31.93
N MET A 203 -18.57 -15.75 31.86
CA MET A 203 -19.88 -15.90 32.52
C MET A 203 -20.72 -17.04 31.93
N GLN A 204 -20.71 -17.21 30.61
CA GLN A 204 -21.37 -18.34 29.92
C GLN A 204 -20.78 -19.69 30.33
N MET A 205 -19.45 -19.79 30.43
CA MET A 205 -18.77 -21.02 30.90
C MET A 205 -18.99 -21.31 32.39
N ALA A 206 -19.06 -20.30 33.25
CA ALA A 206 -19.36 -20.49 34.67
C ALA A 206 -20.83 -20.89 34.90
N SER A 207 -21.74 -20.48 34.02
CA SER A 207 -23.17 -20.84 34.07
C SER A 207 -23.47 -22.26 33.57
N THR A 208 -22.51 -22.97 32.98
CA THR A 208 -22.72 -24.32 32.40
C THR A 208 -22.35 -25.47 33.34
N SER A 209 -22.15 -25.22 34.63
CA SER A 209 -21.94 -26.30 35.61
C SER A 209 -22.63 -26.04 36.95
N GLU A 210 -23.89 -26.48 37.07
CA GLU A 210 -24.44 -26.93 38.36
C GLU A 210 -25.66 -27.86 38.16
N SER A 211 -25.45 -28.95 37.44
CA SER A 211 -26.37 -30.10 37.52
C SER A 211 -25.56 -31.38 37.49
N GLN A 212 -24.79 -31.60 38.57
CA GLN A 212 -24.44 -32.96 38.98
C GLN A 212 -25.71 -33.65 39.46
N ILE A 213 -26.40 -34.33 38.56
CA ILE A 213 -27.25 -35.45 38.90
C ILE A 213 -26.76 -36.63 38.07
N GLU A 214 -25.56 -37.11 38.39
CA GLU A 214 -25.16 -38.43 37.95
C GLU A 214 -25.21 -39.33 39.19
N ARG A 215 -26.18 -40.23 39.19
CA ARG A 215 -26.44 -41.16 40.29
C ARG A 215 -25.16 -41.93 40.56
N HIS A 216 -24.79 -42.01 41.83
CA HIS A 216 -23.76 -42.89 42.34
C HIS A 216 -24.01 -44.32 41.84
N ILE A 217 -23.24 -44.78 40.85
CA ILE A 217 -23.23 -46.18 40.44
C ILE A 217 -22.18 -46.88 41.29
N GLN A 218 -22.66 -47.55 42.34
CA GLN A 218 -21.84 -48.45 43.15
C GLN A 218 -21.81 -49.82 42.44
N ASN A 219 -20.76 -50.10 41.68
CA ASN A 219 -20.54 -51.40 41.07
C ASN A 219 -19.46 -52.15 41.85
N SER A 220 -19.91 -52.96 42.81
CA SER A 220 -19.08 -53.98 43.46
C SER A 220 -19.08 -55.26 42.63
N HIS A 221 -18.00 -55.55 41.92
CA HIS A 221 -17.65 -56.91 41.49
C HIS A 221 -16.12 -57.13 41.51
N THR A 222 -15.71 -57.65 42.66
CA THR A 222 -14.71 -58.70 42.94
C THR A 222 -13.71 -59.08 41.86
N GLU A 223 -12.43 -59.01 42.23
CA GLU A 223 -11.27 -59.57 41.52
C GLU A 223 -11.42 -61.06 41.19
N SER A 224 -11.07 -61.43 39.96
CA SER A 224 -10.54 -62.75 39.65
C SER A 224 -9.43 -62.64 38.60
N ALA A 225 -8.22 -62.97 39.03
CA ALA A 225 -7.03 -63.11 38.20
C ALA A 225 -7.12 -64.40 37.36
N SER A 226 -6.69 -64.34 36.10
CA SER A 226 -6.09 -65.48 35.41
C SER A 226 -5.23 -65.00 34.23
N GLU A 227 -3.98 -65.46 34.26
CA GLU A 227 -2.90 -65.32 33.30
C GLU A 227 -3.14 -66.11 32.01
N SER A 228 -2.61 -65.62 30.87
CA SER A 228 -1.65 -66.33 29.98
C SER A 228 -1.72 -65.86 28.51
N GLU A 229 -0.58 -65.43 27.96
CA GLU A 229 -0.25 -65.35 26.52
C GLU A 229 0.44 -66.67 26.04
N PRO A 230 1.13 -66.77 24.88
CA PRO A 230 0.69 -66.80 23.45
C PRO A 230 1.29 -68.01 22.66
N GLY A 231 1.05 -68.09 21.34
CA GLY A 231 1.91 -68.80 20.36
C GLY A 231 1.14 -69.47 19.21
N LEU A 232 1.63 -69.66 17.98
CA LEU A 232 2.87 -69.36 17.25
C LEU A 232 2.63 -69.70 15.73
N GLU A 233 3.34 -68.99 14.84
CA GLU A 233 3.89 -69.31 13.48
C GLU A 233 3.16 -70.26 12.49
N THR A 234 3.16 -70.08 11.15
CA THR A 234 4.27 -69.95 10.17
C THR A 234 3.59 -69.70 8.78
N GLY A 235 4.03 -68.89 7.81
CA GLY A 235 5.22 -69.06 6.95
C GLY A 235 4.90 -68.82 5.45
N GLN A 236 5.51 -67.76 4.88
CA GLN A 236 6.15 -67.63 3.54
C GLN A 236 5.45 -68.00 2.19
N GLY A 237 5.65 -67.11 1.20
CA GLY A 237 6.25 -67.52 -0.10
C GLY A 237 5.44 -67.27 -1.39
N ALA A 238 6.03 -66.48 -2.30
CA ALA A 238 5.47 -66.03 -3.59
C ALA A 238 5.73 -66.97 -4.79
N LYS A 239 4.80 -67.01 -5.78
CA LYS A 239 4.97 -66.69 -7.23
C LYS A 239 4.09 -67.52 -8.22
N ALA A 240 3.37 -66.77 -9.07
CA ALA A 240 3.25 -66.80 -10.55
C ALA A 240 2.34 -67.80 -11.35
N ALA A 241 1.88 -67.24 -12.49
CA ALA A 241 1.15 -67.77 -13.68
C ALA A 241 -0.40 -67.76 -13.59
N GLY A 242 -1.17 -66.94 -14.34
CA GLY A 242 -1.40 -66.89 -15.81
C GLY A 242 -2.72 -67.63 -16.11
N GLN A 243 -3.78 -67.16 -16.77
CA GLN A 243 -3.96 -66.35 -18.00
C GLN A 243 -5.43 -65.85 -18.14
N ALA A 244 -5.58 -64.62 -18.69
CA ALA A 244 -6.46 -64.17 -19.80
C ALA A 244 -8.00 -64.25 -19.66
N ASP A 245 -8.84 -63.33 -20.19
CA ASP A 245 -8.78 -62.68 -21.51
C ASP A 245 -9.82 -61.54 -21.64
N ARG A 246 -9.47 -60.44 -22.35
CA ARG A 246 -10.25 -59.78 -23.44
C ARG A 246 -9.85 -58.31 -23.70
N ASP A 247 -9.09 -58.16 -24.79
CA ASP A 247 -9.18 -57.21 -25.92
C ASP A 247 -9.66 -55.77 -25.69
N GLN A 248 -8.84 -54.72 -25.93
CA GLN A 248 -8.12 -54.26 -27.12
C GLN A 248 -8.88 -53.26 -28.02
N GLN A 249 -8.24 -52.10 -28.08
CA GLN A 249 -8.33 -50.92 -28.96
C GLN A 249 -8.04 -51.28 -30.46
N PRO A 250 -8.16 -50.37 -31.46
CA PRO A 250 -7.09 -49.38 -31.70
C PRO A 250 -7.46 -48.04 -32.40
N GLY A 251 -6.51 -47.09 -32.35
CA GLY A 251 -6.42 -45.88 -33.18
C GLY A 251 -6.03 -46.18 -34.64
N THR A 252 -5.90 -45.22 -35.57
CA THR A 252 -4.85 -44.17 -35.63
C THR A 252 -5.12 -43.16 -36.77
N LYS A 253 -4.47 -41.99 -36.69
CA LYS A 253 -4.47 -40.74 -37.50
C LYS A 253 -3.88 -40.87 -38.95
N PRO A 254 -3.46 -39.81 -39.69
CA PRO A 254 -3.99 -38.46 -40.06
C PRO A 254 -3.85 -38.12 -41.58
N HIS A 255 -4.43 -37.01 -42.08
CA HIS A 255 -3.72 -36.11 -43.04
C HIS A 255 -4.39 -34.73 -43.20
N ASN A 256 -3.56 -33.73 -43.50
CA ASN A 256 -3.81 -32.31 -43.69
C ASN A 256 -4.13 -31.99 -45.16
N ASP A 257 -5.06 -31.06 -45.46
CA ASP A 257 -4.94 -30.20 -46.64
C ASP A 257 -5.78 -28.91 -46.57
N ARG A 258 -5.30 -27.91 -47.29
CA ARG A 258 -5.51 -26.47 -47.16
C ARG A 258 -6.33 -25.95 -48.35
N LEU A 259 -7.36 -25.10 -48.18
CA LEU A 259 -7.70 -24.06 -49.18
C LEU A 259 -8.66 -22.97 -48.66
N LYS A 260 -8.45 -21.75 -49.16
CA LYS A 260 -9.07 -20.45 -48.84
C LYS A 260 -10.25 -20.12 -49.77
N ALA A 261 -11.22 -19.31 -49.30
CA ALA A 261 -11.97 -18.25 -50.03
C ALA A 261 -12.98 -17.58 -49.05
N GLN A 262 -12.86 -16.33 -48.58
CA GLN A 262 -13.20 -15.02 -49.18
C GLN A 262 -14.55 -14.87 -49.90
N THR A 263 -15.47 -14.08 -49.31
CA THR A 263 -16.28 -12.92 -49.86
C THR A 263 -17.52 -12.70 -48.95
N LYS A 264 -17.71 -11.55 -48.27
CA LYS A 264 -18.15 -10.17 -48.64
C LYS A 264 -19.69 -9.95 -48.71
N GLY A 265 -20.15 -8.88 -48.04
CA GLY A 265 -21.45 -8.17 -48.19
C GLY A 265 -22.50 -8.60 -47.16
N GLY A 266 -23.28 -7.74 -46.49
CA GLY A 266 -23.50 -6.30 -46.50
C GLY A 266 -24.76 -6.02 -45.64
N GLU A 267 -24.77 -4.89 -44.91
CA GLU A 267 -25.90 -4.04 -44.46
C GLU A 267 -27.27 -4.69 -44.13
N GLY A 268 -27.96 -4.47 -43.03
CA GLY A 268 -27.88 -3.54 -41.90
C GLY A 268 -29.24 -3.60 -41.17
N SER A 269 -29.32 -3.24 -39.89
CA SER A 269 -30.49 -2.54 -39.34
C SER A 269 -30.24 -2.08 -37.91
N ARG A 270 -30.72 -0.87 -37.65
CA ARG A 270 -30.59 -0.05 -36.46
C ARG A 270 -31.25 -0.71 -35.24
N PHE A 271 -30.48 -0.88 -34.18
CA PHE A 271 -31.02 -0.90 -32.82
C PHE A 271 -30.12 -0.03 -31.92
N ASP A 272 -30.78 0.85 -31.19
CA ASP A 272 -30.20 1.93 -30.39
C ASP A 272 -28.99 1.50 -29.56
N ALA A 273 -27.84 2.10 -29.86
CA ALA A 273 -26.62 1.96 -29.10
C ALA A 273 -26.78 2.68 -27.74
N ARG A 274 -27.21 1.91 -26.73
CA ARG A 274 -26.84 2.22 -25.34
C ARG A 274 -25.31 2.30 -25.28
N PRO A 275 -24.72 3.29 -24.57
CA PRO A 275 -23.28 3.45 -24.55
C PRO A 275 -22.64 2.19 -23.99
N ARG A 276 -21.88 1.48 -24.84
CA ARG A 276 -21.08 0.32 -24.46
C ARG A 276 -20.10 0.73 -23.37
N ALA A 277 -20.00 -0.11 -22.35
CA ALA A 277 -19.02 -0.06 -21.26
C ALA A 277 -17.58 -0.31 -21.77
N GLY A 278 -17.07 0.54 -22.68
CA GLY A 278 -15.83 0.31 -23.42
C GLY A 278 -14.98 1.54 -23.69
N GLU A 279 -15.18 2.65 -22.97
CA GLU A 279 -14.22 3.76 -22.95
C GLU A 279 -14.05 4.29 -21.52
N LEU A 280 -13.50 3.47 -20.61
CA LEU A 280 -12.75 4.00 -19.49
C LEU A 280 -11.38 4.42 -20.02
N LYS A 281 -11.33 5.57 -20.70
CA LYS A 281 -10.07 6.29 -20.89
C LYS A 281 -9.53 6.61 -19.50
N SER A 282 -8.53 5.83 -19.10
CA SER A 282 -7.68 5.94 -17.92
C SER A 282 -7.90 7.20 -17.10
N LEU A 283 -8.52 7.07 -15.92
CA LEU A 283 -8.49 8.14 -14.94
C LEU A 283 -7.03 8.44 -14.61
N PRO A 284 -6.59 9.71 -14.58
CA PRO A 284 -5.20 10.01 -14.28
C PRO A 284 -4.82 9.47 -12.89
N LEU A 285 -3.63 8.88 -12.77
CA LEU A 285 -3.07 8.43 -11.48
C LEU A 285 -3.12 9.54 -10.43
N ALA A 286 -2.91 10.79 -10.84
CA ALA A 286 -3.02 11.96 -9.97
C ALA A 286 -4.40 12.09 -9.31
N THR A 287 -5.48 11.83 -10.05
CA THR A 287 -6.86 11.87 -9.52
C THR A 287 -7.09 10.78 -8.48
N VAL A 288 -6.52 9.59 -8.70
CA VAL A 288 -6.57 8.49 -7.73
C VAL A 288 -5.82 8.85 -6.46
N LEU A 289 -4.60 9.40 -6.57
CA LEU A 289 -3.80 9.78 -5.40
C LEU A 289 -4.41 10.96 -4.63
N GLN A 290 -5.14 11.86 -5.30
CA GLN A 290 -5.89 12.92 -4.65
C GLN A 290 -7.12 12.38 -3.89
N ALA A 291 -7.79 11.38 -4.46
CA ALA A 291 -8.93 10.73 -3.81
C ALA A 291 -8.50 9.81 -2.66
N CYS A 292 -7.34 9.17 -2.78
CA CYS A 292 -6.84 8.14 -1.88
C CYS A 292 -5.41 8.45 -1.43
N PRO A 293 -5.15 9.54 -0.68
CA PRO A 293 -3.80 9.89 -0.24
C PRO A 293 -3.12 8.82 0.61
N ASP A 294 -3.86 8.02 1.38
CA ASP A 294 -3.29 7.04 2.32
C ASP A 294 -2.48 5.93 1.61
N ILE A 295 -2.81 5.61 0.36
CA ILE A 295 -2.11 4.57 -0.40
C ILE A 295 -0.68 4.99 -0.76
N ALA A 296 -0.39 6.29 -0.82
CA ALA A 296 0.91 6.82 -1.23
C ALA A 296 2.05 6.31 -0.35
N ASP A 297 1.77 6.16 0.94
CA ASP A 297 2.72 5.68 1.93
C ASP A 297 3.11 4.23 1.70
N TYR A 298 2.38 3.45 0.90
CA TYR A 298 2.67 2.03 0.63
C TYR A 298 3.43 1.81 -0.68
N GLY A 299 3.72 2.88 -1.43
CA GLY A 299 4.51 2.80 -2.64
C GLY A 299 6.00 2.50 -2.39
N PRO A 300 6.75 2.10 -3.43
CA PRO A 300 8.20 1.97 -3.38
C PRO A 300 8.83 3.30 -2.93
N ALA A 301 9.75 3.24 -1.96
CA ALA A 301 10.35 4.43 -1.32
C ALA A 301 9.34 5.40 -0.65
N GLY A 302 8.15 4.91 -0.27
CA GLY A 302 7.16 5.72 0.47
C GLY A 302 6.45 6.77 -0.39
N ARG A 303 6.41 6.57 -1.71
CA ARG A 303 5.68 7.41 -2.66
C ARG A 303 5.19 6.60 -3.85
N ILE A 304 4.19 7.11 -4.54
CA ILE A 304 3.67 6.52 -5.79
C ILE A 304 3.88 7.54 -6.92
N GLY A 305 4.73 7.19 -7.88
CA GLY A 305 4.98 8.01 -9.08
C GLY A 305 4.39 7.42 -10.36
N THR A 306 4.12 6.12 -10.38
CA THR A 306 3.64 5.37 -11.55
C THR A 306 2.51 4.41 -11.20
N TRP A 307 1.78 3.93 -12.21
CA TRP A 307 0.77 2.87 -12.01
C TRP A 307 1.38 1.59 -11.46
N ARG A 308 2.62 1.28 -11.84
CA ARG A 308 3.36 0.15 -11.29
C ARG A 308 3.56 0.29 -9.78
N ASP A 309 3.94 1.48 -9.33
CA ASP A 309 4.09 1.76 -7.89
C ASP A 309 2.76 1.58 -7.14
N LEU A 310 1.65 2.03 -7.73
CA LEU A 310 0.31 1.84 -7.15
C LEU A 310 -0.07 0.36 -7.05
N MET A 311 0.20 -0.43 -8.11
CA MET A 311 -0.05 -1.87 -8.09
C MET A 311 0.80 -2.57 -7.03
N THR A 312 2.07 -2.17 -6.84
CA THR A 312 2.92 -2.69 -5.77
C THR A 312 2.38 -2.31 -4.39
N ALA A 313 1.96 -1.06 -4.19
CA ALA A 313 1.33 -0.60 -2.97
C ALA A 313 0.04 -1.38 -2.64
N ALA A 314 -0.78 -1.65 -3.66
CA ALA A 314 -2.03 -2.41 -3.52
C ALA A 314 -1.79 -3.84 -3.00
N ILE A 315 -0.67 -4.49 -3.36
CA ILE A 315 -0.33 -5.83 -2.86
C ILE A 315 0.02 -5.80 -1.36
N VAL A 316 0.73 -4.77 -0.90
CA VAL A 316 1.04 -4.57 0.52
C VAL A 316 -0.26 -4.36 1.29
N VAL A 317 -1.10 -3.45 0.80
CA VAL A 317 -2.38 -3.09 1.41
C VAL A 317 -3.38 -4.26 1.40
N ARG A 318 -3.37 -5.09 0.36
CA ARG A 318 -4.15 -6.34 0.31
C ARG A 318 -3.87 -7.21 1.54
N SER A 319 -2.59 -7.43 1.85
CA SER A 319 -2.17 -8.27 2.98
C SER A 319 -2.56 -7.63 4.31
N MET A 320 -2.32 -6.33 4.45
CA MET A 320 -2.68 -5.54 5.63
C MET A 320 -4.19 -5.53 5.92
N LEU A 321 -5.02 -5.41 4.87
CA LEU A 321 -6.47 -5.43 4.97
C LEU A 321 -7.06 -6.86 5.06
N ALA A 322 -6.21 -7.89 5.14
CA ALA A 322 -6.59 -9.31 5.16
C ALA A 322 -7.48 -9.72 3.97
N VAL A 323 -7.20 -9.16 2.78
CA VAL A 323 -7.80 -9.60 1.52
C VAL A 323 -6.98 -10.79 0.99
N SER A 324 -7.62 -11.91 0.67
CA SER A 324 -6.90 -13.08 0.16
C SER A 324 -6.25 -12.79 -1.20
N PRO A 325 -5.11 -13.43 -1.53
CA PRO A 325 -4.49 -13.31 -2.85
C PRO A 325 -5.48 -13.64 -3.98
N SER A 326 -6.21 -14.75 -3.81
CA SER A 326 -7.24 -15.20 -4.76
C SER A 326 -8.33 -14.17 -5.02
N ALA A 327 -8.83 -13.49 -3.98
CA ALA A 327 -9.88 -12.48 -4.15
C ALA A 327 -9.39 -11.27 -4.96
N TYR A 328 -8.13 -10.88 -4.75
CA TYR A 328 -7.51 -9.78 -5.49
C TYR A 328 -7.17 -10.17 -6.93
N GLU A 329 -6.67 -11.38 -7.16
CA GLU A 329 -6.38 -11.90 -8.51
C GLU A 329 -7.65 -11.96 -9.37
N VAL A 330 -8.75 -12.49 -8.82
CA VAL A 330 -10.04 -12.52 -9.53
C VAL A 330 -10.51 -11.10 -9.83
N ALA A 331 -10.41 -10.17 -8.87
CA ALA A 331 -10.73 -8.76 -9.11
C ALA A 331 -9.90 -8.18 -10.26
N ALA A 332 -8.57 -8.34 -10.23
CA ALA A 332 -7.66 -7.83 -11.26
C ALA A 332 -7.94 -8.43 -12.65
N ASN A 333 -8.33 -9.70 -12.72
CA ASN A 333 -8.71 -10.36 -13.97
C ASN A 333 -10.03 -9.82 -14.54
N VAL A 334 -11.00 -9.49 -13.68
CA VAL A 334 -12.33 -9.00 -14.11
C VAL A 334 -12.32 -7.52 -14.48
N MET A 335 -11.80 -6.66 -13.59
CA MET A 335 -11.89 -5.19 -13.76
C MET A 335 -10.61 -4.54 -14.29
N GLY A 336 -9.55 -5.33 -14.47
CA GLY A 336 -8.21 -4.87 -14.84
C GLY A 336 -7.33 -4.55 -13.62
N PRO A 337 -6.00 -4.70 -13.75
CA PRO A 337 -5.07 -4.57 -12.62
C PRO A 337 -4.99 -3.14 -12.06
N GLU A 338 -5.03 -2.12 -12.91
CA GLU A 338 -5.02 -0.70 -12.49
C GLU A 338 -6.31 -0.33 -11.73
N THR A 339 -7.45 -0.79 -12.22
CA THR A 339 -8.76 -0.61 -11.58
C THR A 339 -8.79 -1.32 -10.23
N ALA A 340 -8.34 -2.57 -10.15
CA ALA A 340 -8.28 -3.33 -8.91
C ALA A 340 -7.35 -2.67 -7.88
N ALA A 341 -6.18 -2.18 -8.30
CA ALA A 341 -5.28 -1.43 -7.44
C ALA A 341 -5.93 -0.12 -6.93
N THR A 342 -6.69 0.57 -7.78
CA THR A 342 -7.45 1.76 -7.39
C THR A 342 -8.56 1.43 -6.39
N VAL A 343 -9.29 0.32 -6.59
CA VAL A 343 -10.30 -0.14 -5.62
C VAL A 343 -9.65 -0.43 -4.27
N MET A 344 -8.48 -1.08 -4.24
CA MET A 344 -7.74 -1.29 -2.99
C MET A 344 -7.35 0.01 -2.31
N ALA A 345 -6.88 1.01 -3.07
CA ALA A 345 -6.61 2.34 -2.55
C ALA A 345 -7.87 2.99 -1.95
N CYS A 346 -9.02 2.88 -2.63
CA CYS A 346 -10.29 3.39 -2.13
C CYS A 346 -10.77 2.67 -0.87
N ILE A 347 -10.57 1.34 -0.78
CA ILE A 347 -10.92 0.55 0.40
C ILE A 347 -10.06 0.98 1.60
N LEU A 348 -8.75 1.15 1.40
CA LEU A 348 -7.85 1.69 2.41
C LEU A 348 -8.30 3.08 2.88
N GLN A 349 -8.58 3.98 1.92
CA GLN A 349 -8.97 5.36 2.23
C GLN A 349 -10.27 5.45 3.03
N ARG A 350 -11.20 4.53 2.77
CA ARG A 350 -12.47 4.40 3.49
C ARG A 350 -12.34 3.68 4.84
N GLY A 351 -11.12 3.51 5.37
CA GLY A 351 -10.76 2.66 6.51
C GLY A 351 -11.82 2.55 7.61
N GLY A 352 -12.06 1.34 8.12
CA GLY A 352 -13.00 1.06 9.21
C GLY A 352 -14.50 1.13 8.86
N CYS A 353 -14.91 1.85 7.82
CA CYS A 353 -16.32 1.86 7.35
C CYS A 353 -16.70 0.60 6.55
N ILE A 354 -15.75 -0.32 6.36
CA ILE A 354 -15.93 -1.56 5.61
C ILE A 354 -15.59 -2.71 6.56
N ASN A 355 -16.62 -3.46 6.98
CA ASN A 355 -16.49 -4.57 7.94
C ASN A 355 -15.54 -5.67 7.41
N SER A 356 -15.61 -5.96 6.10
CA SER A 356 -14.75 -6.94 5.43
C SER A 356 -14.26 -6.41 4.09
N ALA A 357 -13.00 -5.94 4.05
CA ALA A 357 -12.36 -5.48 2.81
C ALA A 357 -12.40 -6.55 1.70
N GLY A 358 -12.15 -7.82 2.07
CA GLY A 358 -12.17 -8.94 1.12
C GLY A 358 -13.58 -9.26 0.62
N GLY A 359 -14.58 -9.24 1.51
CA GLY A 359 -15.98 -9.41 1.12
C GLY A 359 -16.47 -8.29 0.20
N TYR A 360 -16.11 -7.04 0.54
CA TYR A 360 -16.46 -5.87 -0.26
C TYR A 360 -15.81 -5.90 -1.64
N LEU A 361 -14.52 -6.27 -1.73
CA LEU A 361 -13.85 -6.45 -3.01
C LEU A 361 -14.55 -7.51 -3.87
N ARG A 362 -14.90 -8.67 -3.30
CA ARG A 362 -15.64 -9.72 -4.03
C ARG A 362 -17.00 -9.24 -4.53
N ASP A 363 -17.71 -8.44 -3.74
CA ASP A 363 -18.98 -7.86 -4.17
C ASP A 363 -18.81 -6.91 -5.37
N LEU A 364 -17.82 -6.02 -5.30
CA LEU A 364 -17.48 -5.14 -6.43
C LEU A 364 -17.05 -5.94 -7.67
N THR A 365 -16.32 -7.03 -7.49
CA THR A 365 -15.94 -7.93 -8.58
C THR A 365 -17.16 -8.57 -9.23
N ARG A 366 -18.11 -9.13 -8.46
CA ARG A 366 -19.36 -9.68 -9.01
C ARG A 366 -20.19 -8.65 -9.78
N ARG A 367 -20.21 -7.40 -9.30
CA ARG A 367 -20.86 -6.29 -10.01
C ARG A 367 -20.13 -5.94 -11.30
N ALA A 368 -18.80 -6.00 -11.30
CA ALA A 368 -18.00 -5.79 -12.50
C ALA A 368 -18.21 -6.88 -13.55
N GLU A 369 -18.33 -8.15 -13.15
CA GLU A 369 -18.68 -9.26 -14.05
C GLU A 369 -20.04 -9.03 -14.75
N ARG A 370 -20.98 -8.38 -14.07
CA ARG A 370 -22.30 -8.02 -14.61
C ARG A 370 -22.31 -6.70 -15.40
N GLY A 371 -21.19 -5.99 -15.48
CA GLY A 371 -21.11 -4.67 -16.10
C GLY A 371 -21.77 -3.54 -15.29
N GLU A 372 -22.04 -3.77 -14.01
CA GLU A 372 -22.75 -2.84 -13.08
C GLU A 372 -21.79 -2.06 -12.16
N PHE A 373 -20.48 -2.22 -12.36
CA PHE A 373 -19.45 -1.54 -11.59
C PHE A 373 -18.95 -0.30 -12.32
N ALA A 374 -18.86 0.81 -11.59
CA ALA A 374 -18.24 2.05 -12.08
C ALA A 374 -17.30 2.63 -11.01
N LEU A 375 -16.04 2.84 -11.39
CA LEU A 375 -15.01 3.39 -10.50
C LEU A 375 -15.23 4.90 -10.22
N GLY A 376 -15.74 5.63 -11.21
CA GLY A 376 -15.93 7.08 -11.14
C GLY A 376 -16.73 7.56 -9.92
N PRO A 377 -17.96 7.06 -9.68
CA PRO A 377 -18.76 7.44 -8.51
C PRO A 377 -18.06 7.20 -7.17
N MET A 378 -17.30 6.10 -7.07
CA MET A 378 -16.54 5.75 -5.86
C MET A 378 -15.44 6.78 -5.58
N LEU A 379 -14.65 7.14 -6.59
CA LEU A 379 -13.60 8.16 -6.47
C LEU A 379 -14.18 9.55 -6.25
N MET A 380 -15.27 9.91 -6.92
CA MET A 380 -15.91 11.22 -6.75
C MET A 380 -16.49 11.40 -5.35
N ALA A 381 -17.00 10.33 -4.73
CA ALA A 381 -17.42 10.38 -3.33
C ALA A 381 -16.24 10.68 -2.40
N LEU A 382 -15.08 10.04 -2.63
CA LEU A 382 -13.86 10.27 -1.85
C LEU A 382 -13.28 11.68 -2.09
N LEU A 383 -13.26 12.16 -3.34
CA LEU A 383 -12.82 13.53 -3.65
C LEU A 383 -13.69 14.59 -2.98
N ARG A 384 -15.02 14.39 -2.92
CA ARG A 384 -15.91 15.28 -2.18
C ARG A 384 -15.64 15.24 -0.68
N ALA A 385 -15.41 14.06 -0.12
CA ALA A 385 -15.03 13.91 1.28
C ALA A 385 -13.66 14.55 1.60
N ASN A 386 -12.74 14.57 0.62
CA ASN A 386 -11.40 15.14 0.75
C ASN A 386 -11.33 16.64 0.42
N SER A 387 -12.37 17.23 -0.17
CA SER A 387 -12.39 18.66 -0.51
C SER A 387 -12.60 19.51 0.75
N PRO A 388 -11.90 20.65 0.92
CA PRO A 388 -11.97 21.50 2.12
C PRO A 388 -13.31 22.26 2.30
N GLY A 389 -14.36 21.96 1.53
CA GLY A 389 -15.62 22.72 1.51
C GLY A 389 -16.89 22.00 1.99
N SER A 390 -16.87 20.70 2.36
CA SER A 390 -18.11 19.97 2.64
C SER A 390 -18.69 20.17 4.06
N VAL A 391 -18.05 20.99 4.90
CA VAL A 391 -18.49 21.22 6.30
C VAL A 391 -19.75 22.10 6.40
N VAL A 392 -20.13 22.81 5.32
CA VAL A 392 -21.21 23.81 5.40
C VAL A 392 -22.57 23.29 4.90
N ALA A 393 -22.62 22.25 4.05
CA ALA A 393 -23.86 21.89 3.36
C ALA A 393 -24.81 20.95 4.14
N SER A 394 -24.37 20.29 5.21
CA SER A 394 -25.23 19.39 6.01
C SER A 394 -25.94 20.06 7.18
N ARG A 395 -25.69 21.35 7.46
CA ARG A 395 -26.28 22.08 8.61
C ARG A 395 -27.55 22.89 8.29
N SER A 396 -28.04 22.91 7.05
CA SER A 396 -29.15 23.81 6.65
C SER A 396 -30.51 23.12 6.39
N ALA A 397 -30.63 21.79 6.47
CA ALA A 397 -31.84 21.08 6.02
C ALA A 397 -32.72 20.44 7.12
N SER A 398 -32.43 20.66 8.41
CA SER A 398 -33.25 20.12 9.52
C SER A 398 -33.75 21.16 10.54
N GLY A 399 -33.76 22.45 10.17
CA GLY A 399 -34.08 23.55 11.10
C GLY A 399 -35.28 24.43 10.74
N LYS A 400 -36.24 23.98 9.92
CA LYS A 400 -37.48 24.73 9.64
C LYS A 400 -38.68 23.83 9.38
N ARG A 401 -39.25 23.23 10.43
CA ARG A 401 -40.68 22.88 10.52
C ARG A 401 -40.97 22.32 11.91
N LEU A 402 -41.33 23.18 12.85
CA LEU A 402 -42.17 22.88 14.03
C LEU A 402 -42.18 24.06 15.02
N GLU A 403 -42.66 25.23 14.60
CA GLU A 403 -43.24 26.22 15.52
C GLU A 403 -44.36 26.95 14.78
N GLY A 404 -45.58 26.92 15.32
CA GLY A 404 -46.75 27.54 14.71
C GLY A 404 -48.07 26.81 14.95
N LEU A 405 -48.30 26.29 16.16
CA LEU A 405 -49.61 25.90 16.69
C LEU A 405 -49.56 26.16 18.19
N LEU A 406 -50.63 26.75 18.74
CA LEU A 406 -50.76 27.49 20.02
C LEU A 406 -50.55 29.00 19.77
N GLY A 407 -51.54 29.90 19.79
CA GLY A 407 -52.86 29.87 20.39
C GLY A 407 -53.03 31.20 21.14
N GLU A 408 -53.72 32.16 20.53
CA GLU A 408 -54.14 33.38 21.24
C GLU A 408 -55.29 33.09 22.22
N PRO A 409 -55.32 33.82 23.33
CA PRO A 409 -56.55 34.54 23.67
C PRO A 409 -56.28 35.98 24.10
N GLY A 410 -57.10 36.93 23.63
CA GLY A 410 -57.18 38.30 24.14
C GLY A 410 -57.48 39.34 23.09
#